data_AF-A0A6L7A8G8-F1
#
_entry.id   AF-A0A6L7A8G8-F1
#
_cell.length_a   1.000
_cell.length_b   1.000
_cell.length_c   1.000
_cell.angle_alpha   90.00
_cell.angle_beta   90.00
_cell.angle_gamma   90.00
#
_symmetry.space_group_name_H-M   'P 1'
#
loop_
_entity.id
_entity.type
_entity.pdbx_description
1 polymer ?
#
loop_
_entity_poly.entity_id
_entity_poly.type
_entity_poly.pdbx_seq_one_letter_code
_entity_poly.pdbx_strand_id
1 'polypeptide(L)'
;MKPTLYTATGECVTPGRELGKGGEGAVYDINEFVDSVAKIYHTPPPALKQDKLAFMAATADAQLLNYVAWPQATLHGGRGGKVIGFMMPKVSGKEPIHMIYSPAHRRQRYPHCAWDFLLYVARNIASSFATVHEHGHVVGDVNQNSFMVGRDSKVV
;
A
#
# COMPACT_ATOMS: atom_id res chain seq x y z
N MET A 1 -2.59 -18.88 17.44
CA MET A 1 -1.42 -18.11 16.94
C MET A 1 -1.55 -17.98 15.44
N LYS A 2 -1.32 -16.79 14.88
CA LYS A 2 -1.15 -16.66 13.42
C LYS A 2 0.18 -17.30 13.02
N PRO A 3 0.25 -17.99 11.87
CA PRO A 3 1.49 -18.64 11.45
C PRO A 3 2.58 -17.59 11.24
N THR A 4 3.80 -17.92 11.67
CA THR A 4 5.00 -17.16 11.34
C THR A 4 5.24 -17.24 9.84
N LEU A 5 5.55 -16.10 9.24
CA LEU A 5 5.91 -15.95 7.84
C LEU A 5 7.39 -15.64 7.70
N TYR A 6 7.90 -15.78 6.49
CA TYR A 6 9.29 -15.48 6.17
C TYR A 6 9.36 -14.56 4.95
N THR A 7 10.29 -13.60 4.97
CA THR A 7 10.67 -12.85 3.77
C THR A 7 11.47 -13.72 2.81
N ALA A 8 11.69 -13.25 1.57
CA ALA A 8 12.60 -13.92 0.63
C ALA A 8 14.04 -14.06 1.16
N THR A 9 14.49 -13.11 2.00
CA THR A 9 15.79 -13.12 2.69
C THR A 9 15.83 -14.05 3.92
N GLY A 10 14.67 -14.61 4.32
CA GLY A 10 14.56 -15.55 5.44
C GLY A 10 14.28 -14.91 6.80
N GLU A 11 14.04 -13.59 6.84
CA GLU A 11 13.66 -12.87 8.06
C GLU A 11 12.27 -13.31 8.54
N CYS A 12 12.13 -13.42 9.86
CA CYS A 12 10.89 -13.82 10.49
C CYS A 12 9.91 -12.65 10.53
N VAL A 13 8.66 -12.91 10.13
CA VAL A 13 7.57 -11.92 10.11
C VAL A 13 6.37 -12.51 10.83
N THR A 14 5.91 -11.84 11.89
CA THR A 14 4.73 -12.26 12.65
C THR A 14 3.56 -11.31 12.38
N PRO A 15 2.50 -11.76 11.68
CA PRO A 15 1.32 -10.94 11.46
C PRO A 15 0.60 -10.62 12.78
N GLY A 16 0.37 -9.34 13.03
CA GLY A 16 -0.33 -8.79 14.18
C GLY A 16 -1.84 -8.63 13.93
N ARG A 17 -2.39 -7.46 14.29
CA ARG A 17 -3.81 -7.11 14.12
C ARG A 17 -4.19 -7.02 12.63
N GLU A 18 -5.41 -7.43 12.29
CA GLU A 18 -5.98 -7.19 10.96
C GLU A 18 -6.38 -5.72 10.79
N LEU A 19 -5.89 -5.07 9.75
CA LEU A 19 -6.22 -3.67 9.43
C LEU A 19 -7.38 -3.57 8.44
N GLY A 20 -7.53 -4.58 7.58
CA GLY A 20 -8.61 -4.63 6.60
C GLY A 20 -8.56 -5.90 5.77
N LYS A 21 -9.70 -6.23 5.17
CA LYS A 21 -9.88 -7.44 4.35
C LYS A 21 -10.65 -7.08 3.09
N GLY A 22 -10.12 -7.51 1.95
CA GLY A 22 -10.73 -7.36 0.64
C GLY A 22 -10.97 -8.72 -0.03
N GLY A 23 -11.38 -8.68 -1.30
CA GLY A 23 -11.71 -9.88 -2.07
C GLY A 23 -10.54 -10.83 -2.29
N GLU A 24 -9.31 -10.32 -2.44
CA GLU A 24 -8.13 -11.16 -2.71
C GLU A 24 -7.35 -11.56 -1.45
N GLY A 25 -7.48 -10.82 -0.36
CA GLY A 25 -6.62 -11.00 0.81
C GLY A 25 -6.94 -10.04 1.94
N ALA A 26 -6.11 -10.09 2.98
CA ALA A 26 -6.19 -9.22 4.15
C ALA A 26 -4.83 -8.55 4.43
N VAL A 27 -4.89 -7.39 5.06
CA VAL A 27 -3.73 -6.59 5.45
C VAL A 27 -3.60 -6.63 6.97
N TYR A 28 -2.38 -6.88 7.46
CA TYR A 28 -2.07 -7.03 8.87
C TYR A 28 -0.95 -6.08 9.27
N ASP A 29 -1.00 -5.60 10.52
CA ASP A 29 0.19 -5.07 11.19
C ASP A 29 1.28 -6.16 11.24
N ILE A 30 2.54 -5.75 11.34
CA ILE A 30 3.68 -6.66 11.55
C ILE A 30 4.34 -6.31 12.88
N ASN A 31 4.56 -7.30 13.74
CA ASN A 31 5.04 -7.05 15.10
C ASN A 31 6.50 -6.55 15.11
N GLU A 32 7.34 -7.10 14.25
CA GLU A 32 8.76 -6.79 14.15
C GLU A 32 9.04 -5.51 13.34
N PHE A 33 8.10 -5.12 12.45
CA PHE A 33 8.27 -4.02 11.49
C PHE A 33 7.07 -3.06 11.55
N VAL A 34 7.09 -2.17 12.55
CA VAL A 34 5.93 -1.31 12.90
C VAL A 34 5.51 -0.34 11.80
N ASP A 35 6.44 0.06 10.93
CA ASP A 35 6.20 0.95 9.79
C ASP A 35 5.81 0.20 8.51
N SER A 36 5.61 -1.12 8.61
CA SER A 36 5.22 -1.99 7.49
C SER A 36 3.95 -2.77 7.82
N VAL A 37 3.25 -3.17 6.75
CA VAL A 37 2.09 -4.05 6.82
C VAL A 37 2.28 -5.25 5.91
N ALA A 38 1.69 -6.37 6.30
CA ALA A 38 1.68 -7.60 5.50
C ALA A 38 0.34 -7.72 4.78
N LYS A 39 0.35 -7.68 3.44
CA LYS A 39 -0.79 -8.12 2.63
C LYS A 39 -0.65 -9.61 2.35
N ILE A 40 -1.59 -10.40 2.86
CA ILE A 40 -1.63 -11.86 2.72
C ILE A 40 -2.85 -12.24 1.89
N TYR A 41 -2.65 -13.02 0.82
CA TYR A 41 -3.73 -13.49 -0.03
C TYR A 41 -4.51 -14.63 0.63
N HIS A 42 -5.83 -14.71 0.36
CA HIS A 42 -6.66 -15.81 0.88
C HIS A 42 -6.24 -17.18 0.31
N THR A 43 -5.80 -17.16 -0.95
CA THR A 43 -5.21 -18.31 -1.64
C THR A 43 -3.86 -17.91 -2.22
N PRO A 44 -2.84 -18.79 -2.24
CA PRO A 44 -1.56 -18.47 -2.84
C PRO A 44 -1.74 -18.00 -4.30
N PRO A 45 -1.19 -16.83 -4.67
CA PRO A 45 -1.34 -16.30 -6.02
C PRO A 45 -0.71 -17.22 -7.07
N PRO A 46 -1.20 -17.21 -8.33
CA PRO A 46 -0.59 -17.94 -9.44
C PRO A 46 0.87 -17.54 -9.68
N ALA A 47 1.68 -18.43 -10.28
CA ALA A 47 3.12 -18.22 -10.48
C ALA A 47 3.47 -16.85 -11.10
N LEU A 48 2.78 -16.44 -12.18
CA LEU A 48 3.02 -15.14 -12.81
C LEU A 48 2.82 -13.95 -11.85
N LYS A 49 1.85 -14.03 -10.94
CA LYS A 49 1.62 -12.99 -9.92
C LYS A 49 2.69 -13.06 -8.82
N GLN A 50 3.21 -14.25 -8.50
CA GLN A 50 4.36 -14.40 -7.60
C GLN A 50 5.62 -13.75 -8.19
N ASP A 51 5.93 -14.04 -9.46
CA ASP A 51 7.08 -13.47 -10.17
C ASP A 51 6.97 -11.95 -10.26
N LYS A 52 5.77 -11.43 -10.58
CA LYS A 52 5.50 -9.99 -10.56
C LYS A 52 5.77 -9.37 -9.18
N LEU A 53 5.32 -9.99 -8.09
CA LEU A 53 5.54 -9.47 -6.73
C LEU A 53 7.02 -9.51 -6.33
N ALA A 54 7.73 -10.57 -6.70
CA ALA A 54 9.18 -10.68 -6.48
C ALA A 54 9.94 -9.58 -7.25
N PHE A 55 9.57 -9.35 -8.51
CA PHE A 55 10.11 -8.26 -9.32
C PHE A 55 9.85 -6.90 -8.67
N MET A 56 8.60 -6.59 -8.31
CA MET A 56 8.25 -5.32 -7.66
C MET A 56 9.06 -5.11 -6.38
N ALA A 57 9.16 -6.12 -5.51
CA ALA A 57 9.95 -6.03 -4.28
C ALA A 57 11.45 -5.79 -4.55
N ALA A 58 12.01 -6.40 -5.59
CA ALA A 58 13.41 -6.23 -5.97
C ALA A 58 13.71 -4.90 -6.65
N THR A 59 12.72 -4.24 -7.25
CA THR A 59 12.85 -2.96 -7.96
C THR A 59 12.26 -1.79 -7.20
N ALA A 60 12.19 -1.86 -5.86
CA ALA A 60 11.77 -0.74 -5.06
C ALA A 60 12.74 0.44 -5.24
N ASP A 61 12.21 1.62 -5.55
CA ASP A 61 12.97 2.86 -5.76
C ASP A 61 12.56 3.94 -4.75
N ALA A 62 13.50 4.79 -4.35
CA ALA A 62 13.26 5.85 -3.37
C ALA A 62 12.19 6.87 -3.82
N GLN A 63 12.12 7.18 -5.12
CA GLN A 63 11.08 8.05 -5.67
C GLN A 63 9.71 7.36 -5.65
N LEU A 64 9.62 6.09 -6.03
CA LEU A 64 8.37 5.33 -5.94
C LEU A 64 7.83 5.27 -4.50
N LEU A 65 8.72 5.04 -3.53
CA LEU A 65 8.36 4.94 -2.11
C LEU A 65 7.85 6.26 -1.51
N ASN A 66 8.13 7.41 -2.14
CA ASN A 66 7.56 8.70 -1.71
C ASN A 66 6.08 8.87 -2.06
N TYR A 67 5.59 8.11 -3.05
CA TYR A 67 4.26 8.31 -3.63
C TYR A 67 3.35 7.09 -3.56
N VAL A 68 3.89 5.90 -3.31
CA VAL A 68 3.13 4.64 -3.38
C VAL A 68 3.54 3.72 -2.24
N ALA A 69 2.57 3.03 -1.64
CA ALA A 69 2.82 1.89 -0.76
C ALA A 69 3.31 0.67 -1.59
N TRP A 70 4.50 0.79 -2.16
CA TRP A 70 5.11 -0.19 -3.06
C TRP A 70 5.50 -1.47 -2.30
N PRO A 71 5.37 -2.67 -2.89
CA PRO A 71 5.88 -3.91 -2.29
C PRO A 71 7.39 -3.83 -2.06
N GLN A 72 7.85 -4.23 -0.87
CA GLN A 72 9.27 -4.18 -0.49
C GLN A 72 9.87 -5.56 -0.19
N ALA A 73 9.04 -6.54 0.15
CA ALA A 73 9.47 -7.93 0.33
C ALA A 73 8.31 -8.88 0.03
N THR A 74 8.60 -10.05 -0.55
CA THR A 74 7.61 -11.13 -0.65
C THR A 74 7.52 -11.91 0.66
N LEU A 75 6.33 -12.43 0.97
CA LEU A 75 6.08 -13.23 2.17
C LEU A 75 5.77 -14.68 1.82
N HIS A 76 6.29 -15.60 2.62
CA HIS A 76 6.25 -17.03 2.39
C HIS A 76 5.84 -17.76 3.68
N GLY A 77 5.09 -18.86 3.57
CA GLY A 77 4.70 -19.67 4.74
C GLY A 77 5.85 -20.48 5.35
N GLY A 78 6.93 -20.65 4.61
CA GLY A 78 8.18 -21.26 5.03
C GLY A 78 9.34 -20.68 4.23
N ARG A 79 10.57 -20.80 4.74
CA ARG A 79 11.77 -20.32 4.03
C ARG A 79 11.87 -20.99 2.65
N GLY A 80 12.00 -20.19 1.59
CA GLY A 80 12.04 -20.66 0.21
C GLY A 80 10.72 -21.22 -0.34
N GLY A 81 9.60 -21.03 0.37
CA GLY A 81 8.27 -21.47 -0.07
C GLY A 81 7.68 -20.61 -1.18
N LYS A 82 6.43 -20.90 -1.58
CA LYS A 82 5.68 -20.04 -2.52
C LYS A 82 5.39 -18.67 -1.90
N VAL A 83 5.31 -17.65 -2.74
CA VAL A 83 4.85 -16.33 -2.31
C VAL A 83 3.36 -16.43 -1.97
N ILE A 84 2.99 -16.04 -0.76
CA ILE A 84 1.61 -16.00 -0.26
C ILE A 84 1.14 -14.58 0.07
N GLY A 85 2.03 -13.60 -0.04
CA GLY A 85 1.79 -12.21 0.30
C GLY A 85 3.01 -11.34 0.08
N PHE A 86 2.95 -10.12 0.56
CA PHE A 86 4.08 -9.18 0.51
C PHE A 86 4.00 -8.15 1.64
N MET A 87 5.14 -7.54 1.95
CA MET A 87 5.28 -6.40 2.84
C MET A 87 5.25 -5.11 2.02
N MET A 88 4.65 -4.06 2.58
CA MET A 88 4.66 -2.71 2.01
C MET A 88 4.61 -1.67 3.14
N PRO A 89 4.97 -0.40 2.87
CA PRO A 89 4.89 0.66 3.86
C PRO A 89 3.49 0.81 4.46
N LYS A 90 3.44 1.05 5.77
CA LYS A 90 2.20 1.32 6.48
C LYS A 90 1.77 2.77 6.29
N VAL A 91 0.66 3.00 5.59
CA VAL A 91 0.07 4.33 5.47
C VAL A 91 -0.76 4.63 6.73
N SER A 92 -0.30 5.62 7.52
CA SER A 92 -0.99 6.09 8.73
C SER A 92 -1.28 7.59 8.65
N GLY A 93 -2.29 8.05 9.41
CA GLY A 93 -2.64 9.48 9.50
C GLY A 93 -3.20 10.10 8.22
N LYS A 94 -3.67 9.26 7.28
CA LYS A 94 -4.27 9.67 6.01
C LYS A 94 -5.68 9.10 5.91
N GLU A 95 -6.54 9.78 5.16
CA GLU A 95 -7.94 9.37 4.91
C GLU A 95 -8.11 9.04 3.42
N PRO A 96 -9.02 8.12 3.04
CA PRO A 96 -9.32 7.86 1.63
C PRO A 96 -9.77 9.13 0.91
N ILE A 97 -9.40 9.27 -0.36
CA ILE A 97 -9.67 10.49 -1.16
C ILE A 97 -11.16 10.89 -1.21
N HIS A 98 -12.10 9.96 -1.09
CA HIS A 98 -13.53 10.29 -1.06
C HIS A 98 -13.99 11.05 0.18
N MET A 99 -13.23 10.98 1.28
CA MET A 99 -13.44 11.83 2.45
C MET A 99 -13.05 13.29 2.18
N ILE A 100 -12.24 13.52 1.13
CA ILE A 100 -11.69 14.82 0.78
C ILE A 100 -12.52 15.50 -0.31
N TYR A 101 -12.81 14.82 -1.43
CA TYR A 101 -13.56 15.47 -2.52
C TYR A 101 -15.05 15.65 -2.18
N SER A 102 -15.63 14.77 -1.34
CA SER A 102 -17.02 14.90 -0.89
C SER A 102 -17.22 16.16 -0.06
N PRO A 103 -18.06 17.13 -0.49
CA PRO A 103 -18.28 18.35 0.27
C PRO A 103 -18.83 18.10 1.68
N ALA A 104 -19.68 17.08 1.84
CA ALA A 104 -20.27 16.73 3.13
C ALA A 104 -19.21 16.18 4.11
N HIS A 105 -18.43 15.19 3.68
CA HIS A 105 -17.37 14.61 4.53
C HIS A 105 -16.25 15.63 4.81
N ARG A 106 -15.85 16.39 3.79
CA ARG A 106 -14.81 17.43 3.94
C ARG A 106 -15.21 18.47 4.99
N ARG A 107 -16.46 18.95 4.96
CA ARG A 107 -16.96 19.91 5.95
C ARG A 107 -16.86 19.41 7.39
N GLN A 108 -17.02 18.10 7.61
CA GLN A 108 -16.94 17.50 8.94
C GLN A 108 -15.50 17.22 9.38
N ARG A 109 -14.65 16.75 8.47
CA ARG A 109 -13.33 16.15 8.81
C ARG A 109 -12.13 17.06 8.48
N TYR A 110 -12.31 17.93 7.49
CA TYR A 110 -11.34 18.90 6.97
C TYR A 110 -12.00 20.28 6.77
N PRO A 111 -12.61 20.88 7.82
CA PRO A 111 -13.41 22.10 7.70
C PRO A 111 -12.61 23.31 7.20
N HIS A 112 -11.30 23.31 7.39
CA HIS A 112 -10.40 24.39 6.98
C HIS A 112 -9.77 24.18 5.60
N CYS A 113 -10.01 23.03 4.95
CA CYS A 113 -9.46 22.73 3.63
C CYS A 113 -10.43 23.23 2.56
N ALA A 114 -10.01 24.24 1.82
CA ALA A 114 -10.77 24.85 0.75
C ALA A 114 -10.30 24.33 -0.63
N TRP A 115 -10.58 25.11 -1.67
CA TRP A 115 -10.30 24.76 -3.06
C TRP A 115 -8.80 24.57 -3.35
N ASP A 116 -7.96 25.41 -2.76
CA ASP A 116 -6.50 25.32 -2.83
C ASP A 116 -5.96 23.95 -2.37
N PHE A 117 -6.48 23.44 -1.26
CA PHE A 117 -6.13 22.10 -0.76
C PHE A 117 -6.49 21.01 -1.78
N LEU A 118 -7.67 21.10 -2.41
CA LEU A 118 -8.09 20.14 -3.43
C LEU A 118 -7.17 20.17 -4.66
N LEU A 119 -6.71 21.35 -5.07
CA LEU A 119 -5.75 21.50 -6.17
C LEU A 119 -4.40 20.84 -5.83
N TYR A 120 -3.89 21.03 -4.60
CA TYR A 120 -2.66 20.36 -4.17
C TYR A 120 -2.81 18.84 -4.16
N VAL A 121 -3.93 18.32 -3.66
CA VAL A 121 -4.22 16.87 -3.68
C VAL A 121 -4.28 16.34 -5.11
N ALA A 122 -4.99 17.03 -6.02
CA ALA A 122 -5.08 16.63 -7.43
C ALA A 122 -3.71 16.62 -8.11
N ARG A 123 -2.87 17.64 -7.86
CA ARG A 123 -1.49 17.69 -8.35
C ARG A 123 -0.64 16.54 -7.80
N ASN A 124 -0.76 16.22 -6.52
CA ASN A 124 0.01 15.15 -5.89
C ASN A 124 -0.41 13.77 -6.41
N ILE A 125 -1.70 13.56 -6.71
CA ILE A 125 -2.17 12.37 -7.43
C ILE A 125 -1.54 12.32 -8.83
N ALA A 126 -1.63 13.39 -9.61
CA ALA A 126 -1.01 13.39 -10.95
C ALA A 126 0.50 13.08 -10.89
N SER A 127 1.18 13.58 -9.86
CA SER A 127 2.62 13.32 -9.63
C SER A 127 2.89 11.85 -9.27
N SER A 128 2.00 11.18 -8.51
CA SER A 128 2.17 9.76 -8.21
C SER A 128 2.01 8.89 -9.46
N PHE A 129 1.04 9.20 -10.33
CA PHE A 129 0.92 8.52 -11.62
C PHE A 129 2.14 8.77 -12.51
N ALA A 130 2.58 10.02 -12.64
CA ALA A 130 3.75 10.36 -13.44
C ALA A 130 4.97 9.56 -12.98
N THR A 131 5.23 9.55 -11.67
CA THR A 131 6.35 8.78 -11.08
C THR A 131 6.23 7.29 -11.41
N VAL A 132 5.06 6.67 -11.23
CA VAL A 132 4.85 5.25 -11.54
C VAL A 132 5.08 4.96 -13.03
N HIS A 133 4.58 5.83 -13.91
CA HIS A 133 4.71 5.67 -15.35
C HIS A 133 6.15 5.87 -15.86
N GLU A 134 6.90 6.81 -15.29
CA GLU A 134 8.32 7.03 -15.56
C GLU A 134 9.17 5.80 -15.20
N HIS A 135 8.74 5.02 -14.21
CA HIS A 135 9.36 3.73 -13.84
C HIS A 135 8.86 2.54 -14.69
N GLY A 136 8.10 2.79 -15.76
CA GLY A 136 7.63 1.76 -16.68
C GLY A 136 6.49 0.89 -16.12
N HIS A 137 5.77 1.38 -15.11
CA HIS A 137 4.63 0.70 -14.52
C HIS A 137 3.32 1.40 -14.86
N VAL A 138 2.20 0.66 -14.79
CA VAL A 138 0.86 1.20 -15.07
C VAL A 138 -0.04 0.97 -13.86
N VAL A 139 -0.77 2.01 -13.45
CA VAL A 139 -1.80 1.91 -12.40
C VAL A 139 -3.12 1.44 -13.03
N GLY A 140 -3.50 0.18 -12.79
CA GLY A 140 -4.64 -0.46 -13.47
C GLY A 140 -5.99 -0.40 -12.75
N ASP A 141 -6.01 -0.28 -11.42
CA ASP A 141 -7.24 -0.31 -10.60
C ASP A 141 -7.37 0.98 -9.79
N VAL A 142 -7.87 2.02 -10.46
CA VAL A 142 -8.04 3.36 -9.89
C VAL A 142 -9.48 3.52 -9.40
N ASN A 143 -9.65 3.72 -8.09
CA ASN A 143 -10.94 3.94 -7.46
C ASN A 143 -10.79 4.81 -6.20
N GLN A 144 -11.90 5.05 -5.49
CA GLN A 144 -11.97 5.93 -4.32
C GLN A 144 -11.16 5.47 -3.09
N ASN A 145 -10.59 4.27 -3.12
CA ASN A 145 -9.72 3.71 -2.08
C ASN A 145 -8.26 3.62 -2.53
N SER A 146 -7.94 3.99 -3.79
CA SER A 146 -6.59 3.90 -4.34
C SER A 146 -5.65 4.99 -3.81
N PHE A 147 -6.18 6.06 -3.22
CA PHE A 147 -5.40 7.20 -2.73
C PHE A 147 -5.74 7.53 -1.29
N MET A 148 -4.70 7.67 -0.49
CA MET A 148 -4.77 8.08 0.91
C MET A 148 -4.17 9.49 1.04
N VAL A 149 -4.95 10.42 1.60
CA VAL A 149 -4.62 11.85 1.64
C VAL A 149 -4.33 12.30 3.07
N GLY A 150 -3.17 12.92 3.28
CA GLY A 150 -2.78 13.55 4.54
C GLY A 150 -3.34 14.96 4.70
N ARG A 151 -3.37 15.47 5.95
CA ARG A 151 -3.73 16.88 6.23
C ARG A 151 -2.73 17.89 5.63
N ASP A 152 -1.56 17.43 5.23
CA ASP A 152 -0.52 18.17 4.53
C ASP A 152 -0.66 18.11 3.00
N SER A 153 -1.79 17.63 2.49
CA SER A 153 -2.11 17.37 1.07
C SER A 153 -1.27 16.29 0.39
N LYS A 154 -0.32 15.64 1.09
CA LYS A 154 0.46 14.55 0.52
C LYS A 154 -0.42 13.33 0.27
N VAL A 155 -0.11 12.62 -0.80
CA VAL A 155 -0.86 11.46 -1.28
C VAL A 155 0.06 10.25 -1.33
N VAL A 156 -0.46 9.11 -0.90
CA VAL A 156 0.13 7.77 -1.07
C VAL A 156 -0.93 6.84 -1.65
#